data_AF-A0A7J7LIL3-F1
#
_entry.id   AF-A0A7J7LIL3-F1
#
_cell.length_a   1.000
_cell.length_b   1.000
_cell.length_c   1.000
_cell.angle_alpha   90.00
_cell.angle_beta   90.00
_cell.angle_gamma   90.00
#
_symmetry.space_group_name_H-M   'P 1'
#
loop_
_entity.id
_entity.type
_entity.pdbx_description
1 polymer ?
#
loop_
_entity_poly.entity_id
_entity_poly.type
_entity_poly.pdbx_seq_one_letter_code
_entity_poly.pdbx_strand_id
1 'polypeptide(L)' 'MTINELLLGTPLSGSPLVGKARGVYVATSEDRSSHMIAMPVMFDDGDFKDRLRFFGVYRSGVSESHIAVI' A
#
# COMPACT_ATOMS: atom_id res chain seq x y z
N MET A 1 4.84 0.73 12.09
CA MET A 1 3.42 1.13 12.19
C MET A 1 2.59 0.26 11.23
N THR A 2 1.28 0.14 11.47
CA THR A 2 0.39 -0.70 10.65
C THR A 2 -0.25 0.11 9.52
N ILE A 3 -0.57 -0.58 8.42
CA ILE A 3 -1.32 -0.07 7.27
C ILE A 3 -2.70 -0.73 7.30
N ASN A 4 -3.77 0.04 7.17
CA ASN A 4 -5.15 -0.47 7.11
C ASN A 4 -6.01 0.50 6.28
N GLU A 5 -5.69 0.60 4.99
CA GLU A 5 -6.22 1.62 4.09
C GLU A 5 -7.25 1.05 3.11
N LEU A 6 -8.24 1.86 2.76
CA LEU A 6 -9.19 1.57 1.70
C LEU A 6 -8.68 2.13 0.37
N LEU A 7 -8.88 1.39 -0.73
CA LEU A 7 -8.50 1.83 -2.06
C LEU A 7 -9.70 2.41 -2.78
N LEU A 8 -9.54 3.60 -3.33
CA LEU A 8 -10.53 4.28 -4.15
C LEU A 8 -10.16 4.13 -5.63
N GLY A 9 -11.15 3.98 -6.50
CA GLY A 9 -10.91 3.92 -7.95
C GLY A 9 -10.38 5.24 -8.52
N THR A 10 -10.66 6.36 -7.84
CA THR A 10 -10.20 7.71 -8.19
C THR A 10 -9.95 8.52 -6.91
N PRO A 11 -9.12 9.58 -6.97
CA PRO A 11 -8.88 10.47 -5.82
C PRO A 11 -10.07 11.41 -5.50
N LEU A 12 -11.20 11.28 -6.18
CA LEU A 12 -12.37 12.15 -5.99
C LEU A 12 -13.25 11.69 -4.83
N SER A 13 -13.88 12.66 -4.16
CA SER A 13 -14.87 12.38 -3.11
C SER A 13 -16.07 11.64 -3.70
N GLY A 14 -16.48 10.54 -3.07
CA GLY A 14 -17.56 9.68 -3.56
C GLY A 14 -17.13 8.58 -4.54
N SER A 15 -15.83 8.41 -4.78
CA SER A 15 -15.32 7.32 -5.62
C SER A 15 -15.67 5.94 -5.04
N PRO A 16 -15.99 4.94 -5.89
CA PRO A 16 -16.22 3.58 -5.42
C PRO A 16 -14.96 3.02 -4.75
N LEU A 17 -15.19 2.23 -3.71
CA LEU A 17 -14.16 1.41 -3.08
C LEU A 17 -13.83 0.25 -4.01
N VAL A 18 -12.55 0.06 -4.32
CA VAL A 18 -12.06 -0.99 -5.23
C VAL A 18 -11.17 -2.02 -4.54
N GLY A 19 -10.86 -1.79 -3.26
CA GLY A 19 -9.87 -2.61 -2.59
C GLY A 19 -9.59 -2.21 -1.15
N LYS A 20 -8.72 -3.00 -0.53
CA LYS A 20 -8.19 -2.74 0.81
C LYS A 20 -6.74 -3.20 0.93
N ALA A 21 -5.88 -2.32 1.45
CA ALA A 21 -4.50 -2.63 1.79
C ALA A 21 -4.38 -2.85 3.31
N ARG A 22 -3.74 -3.95 3.71
CA ARG A 22 -3.37 -4.19 5.11
C ARG A 22 -1.93 -4.61 5.18
N GLY A 23 -1.18 -4.08 6.14
CA GLY A 23 0.24 -4.40 6.21
C GLY A 23 0.96 -3.69 7.32
N VAL A 24 2.27 -3.63 7.17
CA VAL A 24 3.15 -2.91 8.07
C VAL A 24 4.13 -2.07 7.27
N TYR A 25 4.52 -0.94 7.84
CA TYR A 25 5.67 -0.19 7.39
C TYR A 25 6.63 0.08 8.56
N VAL A 26 7.92 0.06 8.26
CA VAL A 26 9.00 0.27 9.22
C VAL A 26 9.86 1.41 8.68
N ALA A 27 9.88 2.52 9.40
CA ALA A 27 10.76 3.65 9.15
C ALA A 27 12.04 3.50 9.98
N THR A 28 13.17 3.94 9.43
CA THR A 28 14.39 4.09 10.26
C THR A 28 14.31 5.39 11.07
N SER A 29 14.91 5.41 12.26
CA SER A 29 14.90 6.59 13.12
C SER A 29 15.80 7.72 12.60
N GLU A 30 16.88 7.37 11.89
CA GLU A 30 17.88 8.31 11.35
C GLU A 30 17.45 8.87 9.99
N ASP A 31 17.09 7.98 9.05
CA ASP A 31 16.62 8.34 7.72
C ASP A 31 15.11 8.08 7.62
N ARG A 32 14.33 9.12 7.93
CA ARG A 32 12.87 9.08 7.79
C ARG A 32 12.42 9.04 6.33
N SER A 33 13.34 9.06 5.36
CA SER A 33 12.98 8.99 3.95
C SER A 33 12.76 7.55 3.48
N SER A 34 13.42 6.56 4.08
CA SER A 34 13.35 5.16 3.64
C SER A 34 12.49 4.30 4.59
N HIS A 35 11.45 3.67 4.02
CA HIS A 35 10.48 2.87 4.75
C HIS A 35 10.38 1.47 4.15
N MET A 36 10.69 0.43 4.92
CA MET A 36 10.40 -0.94 4.49
C MET A 36 8.89 -1.17 4.59
N ILE A 37 8.30 -1.74 3.55
CA ILE A 37 6.87 -2.06 3.49
C ILE A 37 6.65 -3.54 3.21
N ALA A 38 5.65 -4.10 3.87
CA ALA A 38 5.09 -5.41 3.57
C ALA A 38 3.56 -5.28 3.63
N MET A 39 2.89 -5.33 2.47
CA MET A 39 1.45 -5.11 2.38
C MET A 39 0.78 -6.05 1.37
N PRO A 40 -0.12 -6.94 1.82
CA PRO A 40 -1.15 -7.50 0.95
C PRO A 40 -2.21 -6.43 0.61
N VAL A 41 -2.52 -6.35 -0.68
CA VAL A 41 -3.62 -5.59 -1.24
C VAL A 41 -4.66 -6.55 -1.78
N MET A 42 -5.90 -6.34 -1.36
CA MET A 42 -7.06 -7.10 -1.79
C MET A 42 -7.89 -6.21 -2.72
N PHE A 43 -8.31 -6.74 -3.86
CA PHE A 43 -9.18 -6.02 -4.80
C PHE A 43 -10.60 -6.60 -4.71
N ASP A 44 -11.61 -5.74 -4.89
CA ASP A 44 -13.02 -6.11 -4.79
C ASP A 44 -13.71 -6.13 -6.15
N ASP A 45 -14.34 -7.25 -6.45
CA ASP A 45 -15.45 -7.40 -7.41
C ASP A 45 -16.49 -8.41 -6.84
N GLY A 46 -16.64 -8.44 -5.50
CA GLY A 46 -17.70 -9.20 -4.80
C GLY A 46 -17.26 -10.06 -3.61
N ASP A 47 -16.01 -10.55 -3.55
CA ASP A 47 -15.57 -11.52 -2.51
C ASP A 47 -14.09 -11.36 -2.02
N PHE A 48 -13.33 -10.35 -2.47
CA PHE A 48 -11.89 -10.17 -2.13
C PHE A 48 -11.03 -11.45 -2.19
N LYS A 49 -11.21 -12.28 -3.21
CA LYS A 49 -10.47 -13.56 -3.33
C LYS A 49 -9.02 -13.35 -3.76
N ASP A 50 -8.79 -12.37 -4.63
CA ASP A 50 -7.47 -12.11 -5.18
C ASP A 50 -6.70 -11.11 -4.34
N ARG A 51 -5.41 -11.41 -4.16
CA ARG A 51 -4.49 -10.58 -3.39
C ARG A 51 -3.15 -10.46 -4.10
N LEU A 52 -2.65 -9.23 -4.20
CA LEU A 52 -1.26 -8.96 -4.56
C LEU A 52 -0.49 -8.65 -3.28
N ARG A 53 0.70 -9.25 -3.12
CA ARG A 53 1.57 -8.96 -1.99
C ARG A 53 2.69 -8.07 -2.46
N PHE A 54 2.87 -6.94 -1.78
CA PHE A 54 3.92 -5.99 -2.07
C PHE A 54 4.97 -6.05 -0.96
N PHE A 55 6.23 -6.09 -1.36
CA PHE A 55 7.36 -6.03 -0.44
C PHE A 55 8.48 -5.19 -1.05
N GLY A 56 9.02 -4.25 -0.27
CA GLY A 56 10.11 -3.40 -0.75
C GLY A 56 10.36 -2.19 0.12
N VAL A 57 11.06 -1.20 -0.47
CA VAL A 57 11.43 0.05 0.21
C VAL A 57 10.69 1.21 -0.46
N TYR A 58 9.76 1.81 0.27
CA TYR A 58 9.14 3.08 -0.06
C TYR A 58 10.08 4.22 0.35
N ARG A 59 10.34 5.16 -0.57
CA ARG A 59 11.17 6.33 -0.34
C ARG A 59 10.30 7.59 -0.37
N SER A 60 10.11 8.25 0.77
CA SER A 60 9.41 9.53 0.87
C SER A 60 10.36 10.68 0.51
N GLY A 61 10.02 11.45 -0.51
CA GLY A 61 10.86 12.56 -1.02
C GLY A 61 11.34 12.39 -2.45
N VAL A 62 11.02 11.24 -3.08
CA VAL A 62 11.14 11.04 -4.53
C VAL A 62 9.76 11.02 -5.16
N SER A 63 9.68 11.26 -6.48
CA SER A 63 8.41 11.21 -7.22
C SER A 63 7.80 9.82 -7.29
N GLU A 64 8.63 8.77 -7.21
CA GLU A 64 8.20 7.38 -7.42
C GLU A 64 9.06 6.38 -6.65
N SER A 65 8.43 5.32 -6.13
CA SER A 65 9.10 4.17 -5.51
C SER A 65 8.65 2.88 -6.17
N HIS A 66 9.61 2.13 -6.72
CA HIS A 66 9.35 0.82 -7.31
C HIS A 66 9.32 -0.25 -6.22
N ILE A 67 8.19 -0.96 -6.09
CA ILE A 67 7.96 -1.99 -5.08
C ILE A 67 7.65 -3.31 -5.77
N ALA A 68 8.26 -4.39 -5.32
CA ALA A 68 8.05 -5.70 -5.92
C ALA A 68 6.68 -6.28 -5.56
N VAL A 69 6.10 -7.00 -6.51
CA VAL A 69 4.98 -7.92 -6.30
C VAL A 69 5.53 -9.33 -6.11
N ILE A 70 5.13 -10.04 -5.05
CA ILE A 70 5.66 -11.35 -4.64
C ILE A 70 4.58 -12.42 -4.37
#